data_AF-A0AAD4M6U2-F1
#
_entry.id   AF-A0AAD4M6U2-F1
#
_cell.length_a   1.000
_cell.length_b   1.000
_cell.length_c   1.000
_cell.angle_alpha   90.00
_cell.angle_beta   90.00
_cell.angle_gamma   90.00
#
_symmetry.space_group_name_H-M   'P 1'
#
loop_
_entity.id
_entity.type
_entity.pdbx_description
1 polymer ?
#
loop_
_entity_poly.entity_id
_entity_poly.type
_entity_poly.pdbx_seq_one_letter_code
_entity_poly.pdbx_strand_id
1 'polypeptide(L)'
;MADFYIKISSLASSLSNQTDRPITTRNIVTCVKVSSSSSCTAIVADTFRPFLIDLCARWIDSSDSSQALEDKLCALCFLLQPHTEIFPILSSFLQEYFPNSGPLSTIFGAALPGTVTPSHLHRVLLAYYRILVANPELPSHLDWPLDLLSRLFWPQHPDPGVRYLAIRCYALQSGMSEAEREKLENTLLGSMADAECPLEFGIDVHGCPNIIDGWLLPVIEKQRIHDARSAIATDTRDLSMGREDKAMQPFDLSPSVTSIHGVLMFRRYTIDATPVAALVPTNATVNALRTLALHISLRLPVLLTSPPSSGKTLLLSHLASTLHPRVKNQLVTINLADTSIDARSLLGSYVHSTGSRALSNGRKAFSYEP
;
A
#
# COMPACT_ATOMS: atom_id res chain seq x y z
N MET A 1 -15.27 1.74 -24.02
CA MET A 1 -13.91 2.08 -23.55
C MET A 1 -13.22 3.14 -24.42
N ALA A 2 -13.35 3.13 -25.76
CA ALA A 2 -12.88 4.25 -26.60
C ALA A 2 -13.52 5.60 -26.22
N ASP A 3 -14.82 5.65 -25.94
CA ASP A 3 -15.49 6.85 -25.38
C ASP A 3 -14.99 7.23 -23.98
N PHE A 4 -14.42 6.29 -23.22
CA PHE A 4 -13.87 6.55 -21.89
C PHE A 4 -12.45 7.11 -21.99
N TYR A 5 -11.63 6.61 -22.91
CA TYR A 5 -10.34 7.21 -23.26
C TYR A 5 -10.55 8.62 -23.85
N ILE A 6 -11.56 8.81 -24.71
CA ILE A 6 -11.97 10.13 -25.20
C ILE A 6 -12.51 11.00 -24.07
N LYS A 7 -13.27 10.46 -23.10
CA LYS A 7 -13.73 11.22 -21.93
C LYS A 7 -12.63 11.54 -20.93
N ILE A 8 -11.64 10.67 -20.72
CA ILE A 8 -10.48 10.92 -19.85
C ILE A 8 -9.53 11.89 -20.53
N SER A 9 -9.25 11.74 -21.83
CA SER A 9 -8.46 12.71 -22.59
C SER A 9 -9.21 14.04 -22.76
N SER A 10 -10.54 14.04 -22.88
CA SER A 10 -11.37 15.25 -22.86
C SER A 10 -11.51 15.84 -21.46
N LEU A 11 -11.50 15.03 -20.39
CA LEU A 11 -11.42 15.51 -19.01
C LEU A 11 -10.04 16.07 -18.72
N ALA A 12 -8.95 15.42 -19.13
CA ALA A 12 -7.57 15.88 -18.96
C ALA A 12 -7.30 17.14 -19.80
N SER A 13 -7.85 17.22 -21.02
CA SER A 13 -7.81 18.44 -21.85
C SER A 13 -8.79 19.51 -21.35
N SER A 14 -9.93 19.15 -20.76
CA SER A 14 -10.85 20.09 -20.09
C SER A 14 -10.29 20.55 -18.73
N LEU A 15 -9.46 19.76 -18.06
CA LEU A 15 -8.77 20.12 -16.81
C LEU A 15 -7.60 21.06 -17.09
N SER A 16 -6.93 20.90 -18.24
CA SER A 16 -5.94 21.88 -18.71
C SER A 16 -6.56 23.13 -19.34
N ASN A 17 -7.80 23.07 -19.88
CA ASN A 17 -8.46 24.21 -20.52
C ASN A 17 -9.59 24.90 -19.71
N GLN A 18 -10.13 24.32 -18.63
CA GLN A 18 -11.16 24.97 -17.80
C GLN A 18 -10.58 25.50 -16.50
N THR A 19 -10.26 26.79 -16.50
CA THR A 19 -9.90 27.59 -15.33
C THR A 19 -11.09 28.01 -14.45
N ASP A 20 -12.33 27.62 -14.80
CA ASP A 20 -13.54 28.30 -14.30
C ASP A 20 -14.54 27.49 -13.47
N ARG A 21 -14.31 26.19 -13.20
CA ARG A 21 -15.15 25.44 -12.24
C ARG A 21 -14.29 24.61 -11.29
N PRO A 22 -14.56 24.62 -9.97
CA PRO A 22 -13.81 23.80 -9.03
C PRO A 22 -13.97 22.35 -9.49
N ILE A 23 -12.84 21.67 -9.67
CA ILE A 23 -12.76 20.26 -10.04
C ILE A 23 -13.66 19.52 -9.08
N THR A 24 -14.87 19.21 -9.52
CA THR A 24 -15.89 18.78 -8.56
C THR A 24 -15.52 17.36 -8.20
N THR A 25 -15.15 17.17 -6.94
CA THR A 25 -14.79 15.92 -6.25
C THR A 25 -15.62 14.69 -6.68
N ARG A 26 -16.85 14.92 -7.12
CA ARG A 26 -17.78 13.93 -7.67
C ARG A 26 -17.34 13.28 -9.01
N ASN A 27 -16.75 14.03 -9.93
CA ASN A 27 -16.32 13.50 -11.25
C ASN A 27 -15.08 12.60 -11.13
N ILE A 28 -14.22 12.93 -10.17
CA ILE A 28 -13.01 12.17 -9.85
C ILE A 28 -13.36 10.77 -9.32
N VAL A 29 -14.31 10.68 -8.38
CA VAL A 29 -14.77 9.39 -7.81
C VAL A 29 -15.43 8.51 -8.88
N THR A 30 -16.10 9.09 -9.88
CA THR A 30 -16.64 8.34 -11.02
C THR A 30 -15.54 7.76 -11.92
N CYS A 31 -14.44 8.48 -12.14
CA CYS A 31 -13.28 7.95 -12.87
C CYS A 31 -12.63 6.76 -12.15
N VAL A 32 -12.60 6.78 -10.81
CA VAL A 32 -12.04 5.71 -9.98
C VAL A 32 -12.99 4.50 -9.86
N LYS A 33 -14.31 4.69 -9.83
CA LYS A 33 -15.27 3.57 -9.87
C LYS A 33 -15.24 2.76 -11.17
N VAL A 34 -14.71 3.33 -12.25
CA VAL A 34 -14.53 2.67 -13.55
C VAL A 34 -13.09 2.11 -13.72
N SER A 35 -12.19 2.37 -12.77
CA SER A 35 -10.79 1.92 -12.83
C SER A 35 -10.56 0.48 -12.35
N SER A 36 -11.60 -0.34 -12.24
CA SER A 36 -11.48 -1.77 -11.95
C SER A 36 -10.74 -2.55 -13.04
N SER A 37 -10.22 -1.93 -14.10
CA SER A 37 -9.35 -2.59 -15.09
C SER A 37 -7.91 -2.06 -14.97
N SER A 38 -6.92 -2.95 -15.02
CA SER A 38 -5.49 -2.63 -14.88
C SER A 38 -5.03 -1.51 -15.81
N SER A 39 -5.51 -1.49 -17.05
CA SER A 39 -5.19 -0.45 -18.04
C SER A 39 -5.77 0.92 -17.67
N CYS A 40 -7.00 0.95 -17.15
CA CYS A 40 -7.60 2.20 -16.66
C CYS A 40 -6.86 2.73 -15.42
N THR A 41 -6.46 1.83 -14.50
CA THR A 41 -5.70 2.20 -13.31
C THR A 41 -4.37 2.87 -13.70
N ALA A 42 -3.66 2.32 -14.70
CA ALA A 42 -2.41 2.89 -15.20
C ALA A 42 -2.60 4.30 -15.78
N ILE A 43 -3.62 4.48 -16.65
CA ILE A 43 -3.90 5.78 -17.29
C ILE A 43 -4.27 6.84 -16.25
N VAL A 44 -5.11 6.48 -15.27
CA VAL A 44 -5.51 7.40 -14.20
C VAL A 44 -4.30 7.79 -13.34
N ALA A 45 -3.44 6.83 -13.00
CA ALA A 45 -2.24 7.10 -12.20
C ALA A 45 -1.24 8.00 -12.92
N ASP A 46 -1.05 7.83 -14.24
CA ASP A 46 -0.16 8.68 -15.03
C ASP A 46 -0.75 10.09 -15.26
N THR A 47 -2.06 10.19 -15.49
CA THR A 47 -2.72 11.49 -15.73
C THR A 47 -2.81 12.34 -14.46
N PHE A 48 -3.15 11.72 -13.33
CA PHE A 48 -3.45 12.40 -12.06
C PHE A 48 -2.39 12.17 -10.98
N ARG A 49 -1.15 11.81 -11.38
CA ARG A 49 -0.04 11.52 -10.47
C ARG A 49 0.09 12.45 -9.25
N PRO A 50 0.10 13.80 -9.38
CA PRO A 50 0.23 14.69 -8.22
C PRO A 50 -0.91 14.58 -7.20
N PHE A 51 -2.09 14.10 -7.62
CA PHE A 51 -3.26 13.93 -6.76
C PHE A 51 -3.56 12.47 -6.43
N LEU A 52 -2.73 11.52 -6.89
CA LEU A 52 -3.01 10.09 -6.78
C LEU A 52 -3.29 9.63 -5.33
N ILE A 53 -2.56 10.19 -4.36
CA ILE A 53 -2.79 9.93 -2.92
C ILE A 53 -4.19 10.36 -2.48
N ASP A 54 -4.64 11.55 -2.92
CA ASP A 54 -5.99 12.06 -2.64
C ASP A 54 -7.07 11.18 -3.27
N LEU A 55 -6.83 10.74 -4.51
CA LEU A 55 -7.72 9.81 -5.21
C LEU A 55 -7.87 8.50 -4.44
N CYS A 56 -6.75 7.87 -4.09
CA CYS A 56 -6.74 6.61 -3.37
C CYS A 56 -7.36 6.73 -1.97
N ALA A 57 -7.09 7.84 -1.25
CA ALA A 57 -7.69 8.07 0.07
C ALA A 57 -9.22 8.19 0.00
N ARG A 58 -9.75 9.01 -0.92
CA ARG A 58 -11.21 9.14 -1.13
C ARG A 58 -11.85 7.83 -1.56
N TRP A 59 -11.12 7.05 -2.35
CA TRP A 59 -11.61 5.76 -2.81
C TRP A 59 -11.73 4.74 -1.69
N ILE A 60 -10.89 4.82 -0.66
CA ILE A 60 -11.02 3.94 0.50
C ILE A 60 -12.23 4.34 1.34
N ASP A 61 -12.42 5.64 1.57
CA ASP A 61 -13.53 6.15 2.39
C ASP A 61 -14.92 5.92 1.75
N SER A 62 -15.00 5.52 0.47
CA SER A 62 -16.30 5.20 -0.16
C SER A 62 -16.87 3.87 0.35
N SER A 63 -18.10 3.94 0.89
CA SER A 63 -18.87 2.76 1.30
C SER A 63 -19.24 1.92 0.07
N ASP A 64 -18.71 0.70 -0.03
CA ASP A 64 -18.81 -0.11 -1.24
C ASP A 64 -19.14 -1.59 -0.94
N SER A 65 -19.61 -2.31 -1.97
CA SER A 65 -19.90 -3.75 -1.93
C SER A 65 -18.62 -4.59 -1.87
N SER A 66 -18.74 -5.89 -1.56
CA SER A 66 -17.60 -6.82 -1.50
C SER A 66 -16.78 -6.88 -2.81
N GLN A 67 -17.45 -6.93 -3.96
CA GLN A 67 -16.77 -6.92 -5.28
C GLN A 67 -15.99 -5.63 -5.51
N ALA A 68 -16.52 -4.49 -5.08
CA ALA A 68 -15.83 -3.21 -5.20
C ALA A 68 -14.62 -3.12 -4.24
N LEU A 69 -14.64 -3.85 -3.12
CA LEU A 69 -13.49 -3.96 -2.22
C LEU A 69 -12.35 -4.78 -2.85
N GLU A 70 -12.66 -5.86 -3.54
CA GLU A 70 -11.69 -6.66 -4.29
C GLU A 70 -11.07 -5.86 -5.44
N ASP A 71 -11.88 -5.07 -6.15
CA ASP A 71 -11.42 -4.16 -7.19
C ASP A 71 -10.46 -3.09 -6.65
N LYS A 72 -10.79 -2.50 -5.49
CA LYS A 72 -9.91 -1.58 -4.76
C LYS A 72 -8.57 -2.23 -4.46
N LEU A 73 -8.60 -3.44 -3.90
CA LEU A 73 -7.39 -4.19 -3.59
C LEU A 73 -6.55 -4.40 -4.85
N CYS A 74 -7.14 -4.91 -5.92
CA CYS A 74 -6.41 -5.22 -7.16
C CYS A 74 -5.73 -3.99 -7.76
N ALA A 75 -6.42 -2.85 -7.78
CA ALA A 75 -5.87 -1.60 -8.29
C ALA A 75 -4.77 -1.02 -7.39
N LEU A 76 -4.97 -1.01 -6.07
CA LEU A 76 -3.93 -0.57 -5.12
C LEU A 76 -2.67 -1.42 -5.24
N CYS A 77 -2.83 -2.75 -5.39
CA CYS A 77 -1.70 -3.68 -5.57
C CYS A 77 -0.99 -3.47 -6.91
N PHE A 78 -1.72 -3.13 -7.98
CA PHE A 78 -1.14 -2.79 -9.28
C PHE A 78 -0.23 -1.56 -9.19
N LEU A 79 -0.61 -0.56 -8.40
CA LEU A 79 0.14 0.70 -8.22
C LEU A 79 1.24 0.65 -7.17
N LEU A 80 1.24 -0.37 -6.29
CA LEU A 80 2.07 -0.43 -5.08
C LEU A 80 3.58 -0.28 -5.32
N GLN A 81 4.12 -0.98 -6.33
CA GLN A 81 5.56 -0.98 -6.59
C GLN A 81 6.02 0.25 -7.40
N PRO A 82 5.28 0.74 -8.42
CA PRO A 82 5.61 2.01 -9.06
C PRO A 82 5.48 3.23 -8.14
N HIS A 83 4.47 3.25 -7.27
CA HIS A 83 4.12 4.39 -6.40
C HIS A 83 4.23 4.02 -4.92
N THR A 84 5.43 4.22 -4.35
CA THR A 84 5.70 3.85 -2.94
C THR A 84 4.90 4.69 -1.94
N GLU A 85 4.44 5.87 -2.35
CA GLU A 85 3.59 6.75 -1.56
C GLU A 85 2.22 6.14 -1.20
N ILE A 86 1.79 5.08 -1.90
CA ILE A 86 0.49 4.42 -1.68
C ILE A 86 0.56 3.39 -0.54
N PHE A 87 1.74 2.95 -0.11
CA PHE A 87 1.85 1.92 0.92
C PHE A 87 1.11 2.22 2.24
N PRO A 88 1.16 3.44 2.81
CA PRO A 88 0.40 3.77 4.02
C PRO A 88 -1.11 3.63 3.82
N ILE A 89 -1.58 3.97 2.62
CA ILE A 89 -2.97 3.87 2.20
C ILE A 89 -3.39 2.39 2.17
N LEU A 90 -2.61 1.55 1.48
CA LEU A 90 -2.84 0.10 1.42
C LEU A 90 -2.80 -0.54 2.82
N SER A 91 -1.85 -0.15 3.66
CA SER A 91 -1.75 -0.67 5.03
C SER A 91 -2.97 -0.33 5.87
N SER A 92 -3.50 0.90 5.74
CA SER A 92 -4.74 1.30 6.42
C SER A 92 -5.92 0.48 5.92
N PHE A 93 -6.04 0.34 4.60
CA PHE A 93 -7.10 -0.42 3.93
C PHE A 93 -7.10 -1.91 4.37
N LEU A 94 -5.94 -2.57 4.36
CA LEU A 94 -5.86 -3.99 4.76
C LEU A 94 -6.21 -4.21 6.23
N GLN A 95 -5.79 -3.30 7.12
CA GLN A 95 -6.12 -3.40 8.55
C GLN A 95 -7.61 -3.16 8.84
N GLU A 96 -8.28 -2.35 8.03
CA GLU A 96 -9.69 -2.01 8.22
C GLU A 96 -10.63 -3.08 7.64
N TYR A 97 -10.35 -3.54 6.42
CA TYR A 97 -11.27 -4.41 5.68
C TYR A 97 -10.88 -5.89 5.67
N PHE A 98 -9.60 -6.22 5.90
CA PHE A 98 -9.10 -7.60 5.87
C PHE A 98 -8.29 -7.99 7.13
N PRO A 99 -8.82 -7.78 8.35
CA PRO A 99 -8.13 -8.18 9.56
C PRO A 99 -8.07 -9.72 9.69
N ASN A 100 -6.91 -10.26 10.06
CA ASN A 100 -6.68 -11.64 10.52
C ASN A 100 -7.00 -12.80 9.54
N SER A 101 -7.76 -12.57 8.48
CA SER A 101 -8.21 -13.61 7.54
C SER A 101 -7.75 -13.36 6.09
N GLY A 102 -7.21 -12.16 5.84
CA GLY A 102 -6.66 -11.75 4.55
C GLY A 102 -7.72 -11.62 3.44
N PRO A 103 -7.30 -11.25 2.22
CA PRO A 103 -8.21 -11.04 1.10
C PRO A 103 -8.76 -12.34 0.50
N LEU A 104 -8.11 -13.48 0.75
CA LEU A 104 -8.58 -14.76 0.23
C LEU A 104 -9.78 -15.30 1.03
N SER A 105 -9.92 -14.94 2.31
CA SER A 105 -11.06 -15.41 3.10
C SER A 105 -12.39 -14.82 2.65
N THR A 106 -12.41 -13.60 2.10
CA THR A 106 -13.65 -12.99 1.60
C THR A 106 -14.16 -13.70 0.35
N ILE A 107 -13.23 -14.23 -0.46
CA ILE A 107 -13.53 -14.97 -1.69
C ILE A 107 -13.93 -16.41 -1.37
N PHE A 108 -13.18 -17.07 -0.49
CA PHE A 108 -13.43 -18.47 -0.17
C PHE A 108 -14.47 -18.70 0.92
N GLY A 109 -14.79 -17.70 1.77
CA GLY A 109 -15.85 -17.71 2.78
C GLY A 109 -16.33 -19.12 3.20
N ALA A 110 -17.49 -19.53 2.67
CA ALA A 110 -18.05 -20.88 2.77
C ALA A 110 -18.06 -21.67 1.44
N ALA A 111 -17.43 -21.14 0.38
CA ALA A 111 -17.48 -21.68 -0.97
C ALA A 111 -16.30 -22.61 -1.27
N LEU A 112 -16.55 -23.67 -2.03
CA LEU A 112 -15.51 -24.58 -2.51
C LEU A 112 -14.68 -23.88 -3.61
N PRO A 113 -13.35 -24.12 -3.69
CA PRO A 113 -12.48 -23.45 -4.66
C PRO A 113 -12.93 -23.56 -6.13
N GLY A 114 -13.64 -24.63 -6.49
CA GLY A 114 -14.10 -24.87 -7.87
C GLY A 114 -15.38 -24.14 -8.30
N THR A 115 -16.05 -23.39 -7.41
CA THR A 115 -17.27 -22.65 -7.77
C THR A 115 -16.99 -21.23 -8.28
N VAL A 116 -15.76 -20.76 -8.13
CA VAL A 116 -15.34 -19.40 -8.49
C VAL A 116 -14.74 -19.42 -9.90
N THR A 117 -14.99 -18.38 -10.70
CA THR A 117 -14.42 -18.29 -12.05
C THR A 117 -12.89 -18.16 -11.99
N PRO A 118 -12.15 -18.84 -12.89
CA PRO A 118 -10.69 -18.83 -12.88
C PRO A 118 -10.12 -17.42 -13.12
N SER A 119 -10.78 -16.62 -13.97
CA SER A 119 -10.43 -15.21 -14.23
C SER A 119 -10.47 -14.34 -12.97
N HIS A 120 -11.46 -14.57 -12.11
CA HIS A 120 -11.58 -13.84 -10.85
C HIS A 120 -10.46 -14.23 -9.88
N LEU A 121 -10.15 -15.53 -9.78
CA LEU A 121 -9.04 -16.02 -8.95
C LEU A 121 -7.68 -15.52 -9.44
N HIS A 122 -7.42 -15.52 -10.76
CA HIS A 122 -6.19 -14.96 -11.33
C HIS A 122 -5.97 -13.53 -10.88
N ARG A 123 -7.00 -12.68 -11.00
CA ARG A 123 -6.92 -11.27 -10.65
C ARG A 123 -6.56 -11.03 -9.18
N VAL A 124 -7.22 -11.73 -8.26
CA VAL A 124 -6.98 -11.56 -6.82
C VAL A 124 -5.64 -12.17 -6.43
N LEU A 125 -5.33 -13.39 -6.88
CA LEU A 125 -4.04 -14.03 -6.58
C LEU A 125 -2.87 -13.24 -7.15
N LEU A 126 -3.04 -12.58 -8.29
CA LEU A 126 -2.03 -11.70 -8.87
C LEU A 126 -1.85 -10.43 -8.03
N ALA A 127 -2.93 -9.86 -7.50
CA ALA A 127 -2.85 -8.76 -6.53
C ALA A 127 -2.16 -9.20 -5.22
N TYR A 128 -2.47 -10.40 -4.75
CA TYR A 128 -1.84 -11.02 -3.59
C TYR A 128 -0.34 -11.23 -3.80
N TYR A 129 0.05 -11.80 -4.94
CA TYR A 129 1.44 -11.95 -5.37
C TYR A 129 2.17 -10.61 -5.37
N ARG A 130 1.57 -9.55 -5.91
CA ARG A 130 2.16 -8.19 -5.91
C ARG A 130 2.37 -7.63 -4.51
N ILE A 131 1.44 -7.87 -3.57
CA ILE A 131 1.62 -7.49 -2.16
C ILE A 131 2.80 -8.26 -1.55
N LEU A 132 2.83 -9.58 -1.74
CA LEU A 132 3.87 -10.44 -1.16
C LEU A 132 5.27 -10.10 -1.68
N VAL A 133 5.40 -9.83 -2.98
CA VAL A 133 6.69 -9.38 -3.55
C VAL A 133 7.11 -8.03 -2.96
N ALA A 134 6.15 -7.14 -2.70
CA ALA A 134 6.42 -5.80 -2.17
C ALA A 134 6.68 -5.79 -0.65
N ASN A 135 6.03 -6.68 0.11
CA ASN A 135 6.21 -6.84 1.55
C ASN A 135 5.88 -8.29 1.98
N PRO A 136 6.88 -9.20 1.96
CA PRO A 136 6.70 -10.60 2.35
C PRO A 136 6.28 -10.82 3.81
N GLU A 137 6.60 -9.87 4.70
CA GLU A 137 6.29 -9.96 6.14
C GLU A 137 4.87 -9.48 6.48
N LEU A 138 4.15 -8.88 5.53
CA LEU A 138 2.80 -8.38 5.78
C LEU A 138 1.83 -9.48 6.26
N PRO A 139 1.80 -10.69 5.66
CA PRO A 139 0.94 -11.77 6.12
C PRO A 139 1.26 -12.23 7.54
N SER A 140 2.54 -12.22 7.97
CA SER A 140 2.94 -12.62 9.32
C SER A 140 2.49 -11.57 10.35
N HIS A 141 2.54 -10.29 10.00
CA HIS A 141 2.03 -9.21 10.85
C HIS A 141 0.51 -9.15 10.99
N LEU A 142 -0.23 -9.66 10.00
CA LEU A 142 -1.70 -9.67 9.98
C LEU A 142 -2.30 -11.06 10.20
N ASP A 143 -1.48 -12.04 10.62
CA ASP A 143 -1.86 -13.43 10.89
C ASP A 143 -2.64 -14.12 9.76
N TRP A 144 -2.26 -13.88 8.50
CA TRP A 144 -2.96 -14.47 7.36
C TRP A 144 -2.77 -15.98 7.26
N PRO A 145 -3.83 -16.77 7.03
CA PRO A 145 -3.74 -18.22 6.97
C PRO A 145 -3.09 -18.71 5.67
N LEU A 146 -2.12 -19.63 5.78
CA LEU A 146 -1.54 -20.33 4.62
C LEU A 146 -2.46 -21.40 4.03
N ASP A 147 -3.40 -21.90 4.83
CA ASP A 147 -4.26 -23.03 4.47
C ASP A 147 -5.12 -22.75 3.21
N LEU A 148 -5.58 -21.50 3.04
CA LEU A 148 -6.37 -21.11 1.88
C LEU A 148 -5.58 -21.21 0.57
N LEU A 149 -4.27 -20.95 0.60
CA LEU A 149 -3.40 -21.11 -0.57
C LEU A 149 -3.14 -22.58 -0.85
N SER A 150 -2.90 -23.39 0.18
CA SER A 150 -2.71 -24.84 -0.01
C SER A 150 -3.94 -25.52 -0.59
N ARG A 151 -5.15 -25.12 -0.20
CA ARG A 151 -6.39 -25.66 -0.77
C ARG A 151 -6.56 -25.42 -2.27
N LEU A 152 -5.85 -24.45 -2.86
CA LEU A 152 -5.94 -24.15 -4.29
C LEU A 152 -5.07 -25.06 -5.16
N PHE A 153 -3.93 -25.51 -4.65
CA PHE A 153 -3.07 -26.46 -5.37
C PHE A 153 -3.19 -27.89 -4.83
N TRP A 154 -3.77 -28.06 -3.65
CA TRP A 154 -3.96 -29.34 -2.97
C TRP A 154 -5.31 -29.36 -2.22
N PRO A 155 -6.42 -29.82 -2.83
CA PRO A 155 -6.58 -30.58 -4.08
C PRO A 155 -6.35 -29.77 -5.37
N GLN A 156 -5.98 -30.45 -6.47
CA GLN A 156 -5.64 -29.80 -7.74
C GLN A 156 -6.83 -29.04 -8.34
N HIS A 157 -6.78 -27.71 -8.32
CA HIS A 157 -7.73 -26.87 -9.06
C HIS A 157 -7.63 -27.12 -10.57
N PRO A 158 -8.75 -27.12 -11.34
CA PRO A 158 -8.74 -27.43 -12.77
C PRO A 158 -7.86 -26.49 -13.60
N ASP A 159 -7.76 -25.23 -13.19
CA ASP A 159 -6.96 -24.22 -13.91
C ASP A 159 -5.47 -24.25 -13.51
N PRO A 160 -4.53 -24.39 -14.47
CA PRO A 160 -3.08 -24.39 -14.19
C PRO A 160 -2.54 -23.03 -13.73
N GLY A 161 -3.08 -21.91 -14.23
CA GLY A 161 -2.65 -20.56 -13.85
C GLY A 161 -2.98 -20.23 -12.38
N VAL A 162 -4.15 -20.65 -11.89
CA VAL A 162 -4.55 -20.54 -10.48
C VAL A 162 -3.60 -21.34 -9.60
N ARG A 163 -3.29 -22.59 -9.99
CA ARG A 163 -2.35 -23.46 -9.26
C ARG A 163 -0.95 -22.83 -9.21
N TYR A 164 -0.45 -22.34 -10.34
CA TYR A 164 0.84 -21.66 -10.42
C TYR A 164 0.91 -20.44 -9.49
N LEU A 165 -0.08 -19.54 -9.54
CA LEU A 165 -0.11 -18.37 -8.67
C LEU A 165 -0.24 -18.73 -7.19
N ALA A 166 -1.06 -19.73 -6.87
CA ALA A 166 -1.22 -20.21 -5.50
C ALA A 166 0.10 -20.76 -4.93
N ILE A 167 0.83 -21.57 -5.72
CA ILE A 167 2.15 -22.10 -5.35
C ILE A 167 3.15 -20.95 -5.13
N ARG A 168 3.20 -19.98 -6.03
CA ARG A 168 4.09 -18.81 -5.92
C ARG A 168 3.78 -17.97 -4.68
N CYS A 169 2.51 -17.73 -4.39
CA CYS A 169 2.09 -17.00 -3.21
C CYS A 169 2.39 -17.78 -1.92
N TYR A 170 2.16 -19.09 -1.93
CA TYR A 170 2.46 -19.97 -0.81
C TYR A 170 3.95 -19.99 -0.50
N ALA A 171 4.80 -20.11 -1.52
CA ALA A 171 6.24 -20.10 -1.36
C ALA A 171 6.74 -18.77 -0.75
N LEU A 172 6.21 -17.64 -1.22
CA LEU A 172 6.55 -16.32 -0.70
C LEU A 172 6.09 -16.12 0.76
N GLN A 173 4.87 -16.54 1.10
CA GLN A 173 4.33 -16.38 2.45
C GLN A 173 4.97 -17.33 3.48
N SER A 174 5.34 -18.54 3.07
CA SER A 174 6.00 -19.53 3.95
C SER A 174 7.50 -19.32 4.08
N GLY A 175 8.11 -18.45 3.27
CA GLY A 175 9.57 -18.33 3.18
C GLY A 175 10.24 -19.56 2.58
N MET A 176 9.52 -20.32 1.74
CA MET A 176 10.01 -21.54 1.10
C MET A 176 11.21 -21.26 0.21
N SER A 177 12.19 -22.16 0.21
CA SER A 177 13.36 -22.04 -0.65
C SER A 177 12.98 -22.19 -2.13
N GLU A 178 13.78 -21.57 -3.01
CA GLU A 178 13.55 -21.67 -4.46
C GLU A 178 13.56 -23.12 -4.96
N ALA A 179 14.47 -23.95 -4.43
CA ALA A 179 14.58 -25.36 -4.81
C ALA A 179 13.33 -26.17 -4.42
N GLU A 180 12.71 -25.89 -3.28
CA GLU A 180 11.47 -26.55 -2.85
C GLU A 180 10.28 -26.09 -3.68
N ARG A 181 10.21 -24.77 -3.96
CA ARG A 181 9.20 -24.19 -4.84
C ARG A 181 9.24 -24.82 -6.23
N GLU A 182 10.42 -24.94 -6.83
CA GLU A 182 10.61 -25.54 -8.15
C GLU A 182 10.22 -27.02 -8.17
N LYS A 183 10.58 -27.79 -7.13
CA LYS A 183 10.12 -29.19 -6.98
C LYS A 183 8.60 -29.28 -6.92
N LEU A 184 7.96 -28.36 -6.21
CA LEU A 184 6.50 -28.34 -6.06
C LEU A 184 5.80 -27.93 -7.36
N GLU A 185 6.36 -26.97 -8.09
CA GLU A 185 5.89 -26.59 -9.43
C GLU A 185 6.03 -27.77 -10.42
N ASN A 186 7.20 -28.40 -10.47
CA ASN A 186 7.47 -29.53 -11.36
C ASN A 186 6.57 -30.75 -11.06
N THR A 187 6.22 -30.99 -9.79
CA THR A 187 5.37 -32.13 -9.41
C THR A 187 3.89 -31.91 -9.68
N LEU A 188 3.40 -30.66 -9.59
CA LEU A 188 1.97 -30.35 -9.73
C LEU A 188 1.57 -29.80 -11.11
N LEU A 189 2.48 -29.09 -11.78
CA LEU A 189 2.25 -28.45 -13.07
C LEU A 189 3.02 -29.14 -14.20
N GLY A 190 4.19 -29.71 -13.90
CA GLY A 190 5.13 -30.24 -14.88
C GLY A 190 6.33 -29.31 -15.08
N SER A 191 7.25 -29.70 -15.96
CA SER A 191 8.41 -28.87 -16.31
C SER A 191 7.98 -27.66 -17.14
N MET A 192 8.71 -26.55 -17.00
CA MET A 192 8.52 -25.34 -17.82
C MET A 192 8.56 -25.62 -19.34
N ALA A 193 9.26 -26.66 -19.77
CA ALA A 193 9.34 -27.03 -21.19
C ALA A 193 8.07 -27.71 -21.72
N ASP A 194 7.28 -28.33 -20.85
CA ASP A 194 6.22 -29.26 -21.24
C ASP A 194 4.81 -28.77 -20.89
N ALA A 195 4.69 -27.84 -19.95
CA ALA A 195 3.40 -27.38 -19.40
C ALA A 195 3.20 -25.88 -19.56
N GLU A 196 2.14 -25.48 -20.29
CA GLU A 196 1.71 -24.08 -20.41
C GLU A 196 0.80 -23.69 -19.23
N CYS A 197 1.04 -22.51 -18.65
CA CYS A 197 0.24 -21.99 -17.54
C CYS A 197 -0.44 -20.67 -17.96
N PRO A 198 -1.52 -20.70 -18.77
CA PRO A 198 -2.22 -19.48 -19.18
C PRO A 198 -2.75 -18.71 -17.97
N LEU A 199 -2.40 -17.43 -17.91
CA LEU A 199 -2.75 -16.53 -16.82
C LEU A 199 -3.32 -15.22 -17.36
N GLU A 200 -4.49 -14.82 -16.86
CA GLU A 200 -5.04 -13.49 -17.12
C GLU A 200 -4.25 -12.43 -16.33
N PHE A 201 -3.35 -11.72 -16.99
CA PHE A 201 -2.50 -10.69 -16.37
C PHE A 201 -3.26 -9.37 -16.16
N GLY A 202 -4.29 -9.13 -16.96
CA GLY A 202 -5.10 -7.92 -16.90
C GLY A 202 -6.01 -7.79 -18.11
N ILE A 203 -6.64 -6.63 -18.23
CA ILE A 203 -7.55 -6.31 -19.33
C ILE A 203 -6.96 -5.13 -20.09
N ASP A 204 -6.86 -5.26 -21.42
CA ASP A 204 -6.38 -4.19 -22.29
C ASP A 204 -7.39 -3.04 -22.41
N VAL A 205 -6.98 -1.92 -23.01
CA VAL A 205 -7.82 -0.73 -23.25
C VAL A 205 -9.08 -1.07 -24.05
N HIS A 206 -9.03 -2.14 -24.86
CA HIS A 206 -10.17 -2.62 -25.65
C HIS A 206 -11.12 -3.55 -24.88
N GLY A 207 -10.82 -3.90 -23.63
CA GLY A 207 -11.62 -4.83 -22.84
C GLY A 207 -11.28 -6.30 -23.07
N CYS A 208 -10.22 -6.59 -23.83
CA CYS A 208 -9.76 -7.95 -24.09
C CYS A 208 -8.84 -8.44 -22.95
N PRO A 209 -8.99 -9.69 -22.46
CA PRO A 209 -8.08 -10.24 -21.47
C PRO A 209 -6.69 -10.43 -22.09
N ASN A 210 -5.68 -9.90 -21.42
CA ASN A 210 -4.28 -10.12 -21.76
C ASN A 210 -3.82 -11.41 -21.07
N ILE A 211 -3.71 -12.49 -21.83
CA ILE A 211 -3.28 -13.80 -21.34
C ILE A 211 -1.78 -13.93 -21.57
N ILE A 212 -1.04 -14.20 -20.51
CA ILE A 212 0.39 -14.47 -20.53
C ILE A 212 0.65 -15.89 -20.05
N ASP A 213 1.82 -16.42 -20.36
CA ASP A 213 2.28 -17.63 -19.70
C ASP A 213 2.78 -17.30 -18.28
N GLY A 214 2.31 -18.04 -17.28
CA GLY A 214 2.63 -17.86 -15.87
C GLY A 214 4.14 -17.92 -15.60
N TRP A 215 4.88 -18.73 -16.36
CA TRP A 215 6.34 -18.82 -16.27
C TRP A 215 7.04 -17.48 -16.54
N LEU A 216 6.44 -16.60 -17.36
CA LEU A 216 6.96 -15.28 -17.69
C LEU A 216 6.55 -14.18 -16.70
N LEU A 217 5.63 -14.47 -15.76
CA LEU A 217 5.08 -13.51 -14.82
C LEU A 217 6.15 -12.69 -14.08
N PRO A 218 7.22 -13.28 -13.50
CA PRO A 218 8.21 -12.50 -12.74
C PRO A 218 8.96 -11.48 -13.63
N VAL A 219 9.24 -11.86 -14.88
CA VAL A 219 9.97 -11.01 -15.84
C VAL A 219 9.07 -9.88 -16.32
N ILE A 220 7.83 -10.20 -16.70
CA ILE A 220 6.85 -9.22 -17.18
C ILE A 220 6.53 -8.19 -16.09
N GLU A 221 6.34 -8.63 -14.85
CA GLU A 221 6.05 -7.73 -13.73
C GLU A 221 7.24 -6.81 -13.43
N LYS A 222 8.47 -7.33 -13.47
CA LYS A 222 9.69 -6.52 -13.31
C LYS A 222 9.83 -5.47 -14.42
N GLN A 223 9.57 -5.86 -15.67
CA GLN A 223 9.59 -4.95 -16.81
C GLN A 223 8.53 -3.85 -16.67
N ARG A 224 7.29 -4.21 -16.33
CA ARG A 224 6.19 -3.26 -16.08
C ARG A 224 6.58 -2.19 -15.04
N ILE A 225 7.19 -2.62 -13.94
CA ILE A 225 7.60 -1.72 -12.85
C ILE A 225 8.75 -0.82 -13.31
N HIS A 226 9.72 -1.37 -14.04
CA HIS A 226 10.83 -0.60 -14.59
C HIS A 226 10.33 0.49 -15.54
N ASP A 227 9.47 0.13 -16.48
CA ASP A 227 8.91 1.05 -17.48
C ASP A 227 8.11 2.16 -16.81
N ALA A 228 7.23 1.82 -15.85
CA ALA A 228 6.46 2.81 -15.09
C ALA A 228 7.37 3.77 -14.31
N ARG A 229 8.41 3.27 -13.64
CA ARG A 229 9.37 4.12 -12.89
C ARG A 229 10.22 4.98 -13.83
N SER A 230 10.58 4.46 -14.99
CA SER A 230 11.33 5.21 -16.00
C SER A 230 10.51 6.36 -16.56
N ALA A 231 9.22 6.13 -16.88
CA ALA A 231 8.28 7.16 -17.31
C ALA A 231 8.09 8.24 -16.23
N ILE A 232 7.98 7.82 -14.97
CA ILE A 232 7.92 8.71 -13.81
C ILE A 232 9.15 9.62 -13.69
N ALA A 233 10.34 9.09 -14.01
CA ALA A 233 11.61 9.82 -13.89
C ALA A 233 11.87 10.77 -15.07
N THR A 234 11.38 10.43 -16.27
CA THR A 234 11.49 11.27 -17.47
C THR A 234 10.37 12.30 -17.58
N ASP A 235 9.35 12.21 -16.73
CA ASP A 235 8.24 13.14 -16.66
C ASP A 235 8.73 14.54 -16.26
N THR A 236 8.81 15.43 -17.25
CA THR A 236 9.19 16.84 -17.12
C THR A 236 7.99 17.76 -17.00
N ARG A 237 6.77 17.22 -16.77
CA ARG A 237 5.59 18.05 -16.52
C ARG A 237 5.84 18.88 -15.26
N ASP A 238 6.18 20.16 -15.46
CA ASP A 238 6.24 21.18 -14.42
C ASP A 238 4.83 21.48 -13.91
N LEU A 239 4.29 20.57 -13.10
CA LEU A 239 3.03 20.73 -12.38
C LEU A 239 3.07 21.90 -11.38
N SER A 240 4.24 22.52 -11.23
CA SER A 240 4.52 23.68 -10.39
C SER A 240 4.23 25.03 -11.07
N MET A 241 4.04 25.06 -12.41
CA MET A 241 3.95 26.31 -13.19
C MET A 241 2.54 26.56 -13.78
N GLY A 242 1.48 26.17 -13.07
CA GLY A 242 0.15 26.72 -13.30
C GLY A 242 0.12 28.18 -12.83
N ARG A 243 -0.46 29.09 -13.64
CA ARG A 243 -0.72 30.50 -13.27
C ARG A 243 -1.16 30.61 -11.80
N GLU A 244 -0.62 31.60 -11.10
CA GLU A 244 -0.76 31.88 -9.65
C GLU A 244 -2.21 32.03 -9.11
N ASP A 245 -3.24 31.70 -9.88
CA ASP A 245 -4.60 32.19 -9.64
C ASP A 245 -5.49 31.32 -8.75
N LYS A 246 -5.00 30.23 -8.14
CA LYS A 246 -5.66 29.57 -6.99
C LYS A 246 -4.74 28.56 -6.30
N ALA A 247 -4.15 28.95 -5.18
CA ALA A 247 -3.59 27.99 -4.24
C ALA A 247 -4.72 27.08 -3.71
N MET A 248 -4.61 25.78 -3.94
CA MET A 248 -5.58 24.80 -3.43
C MET A 248 -5.70 24.93 -1.92
N GLN A 249 -6.93 24.99 -1.44
CA GLN A 249 -7.18 25.16 -0.03
C GLN A 249 -7.22 23.77 0.63
N PRO A 250 -6.88 23.65 1.93
CA PRO A 250 -6.91 22.37 2.63
C PRO A 250 -8.28 21.66 2.60
N PHE A 251 -9.37 22.40 2.38
CA PHE A 251 -10.72 21.82 2.24
C PHE A 251 -10.97 21.13 0.90
N ASP A 252 -10.13 21.39 -0.11
CA ASP A 252 -10.24 20.75 -1.44
C ASP A 252 -9.69 19.31 -1.44
N LEU A 253 -8.98 18.92 -0.37
CA LEU A 253 -8.37 17.60 -0.19
C LEU A 253 -9.24 16.68 0.67
N SER A 254 -9.01 15.38 0.56
CA SER A 254 -9.57 14.38 1.47
C SER A 254 -9.17 14.68 2.91
N PRO A 255 -10.08 14.49 3.89
CA PRO A 255 -9.74 14.61 5.31
C PRO A 255 -8.59 13.68 5.74
N SER A 256 -8.40 12.58 5.00
CA SER A 256 -7.34 11.58 5.19
C SER A 256 -6.03 11.92 4.47
N VAL A 257 -5.89 13.15 3.93
CA VAL A 257 -4.69 13.64 3.24
C VAL A 257 -4.28 15.01 3.79
N THR A 258 -2.98 15.26 3.85
CA THR A 258 -2.43 16.57 4.21
C THR A 258 -1.34 16.99 3.23
N SER A 259 -1.23 18.30 2.99
CA SER A 259 -0.18 18.88 2.16
C SER A 259 0.92 19.42 3.05
N ILE A 260 2.12 18.86 2.93
CA ILE A 260 3.33 19.36 3.56
C ILE A 260 4.11 20.14 2.50
N HIS A 261 3.82 21.44 2.41
CA HIS A 261 4.49 22.39 1.51
C HIS A 261 4.58 21.93 0.03
N GLY A 262 3.52 21.29 -0.48
CA GLY A 262 3.45 20.80 -1.87
C GLY A 262 3.62 19.29 -2.02
N VAL A 263 3.91 18.57 -0.94
CA VAL A 263 3.92 17.09 -0.94
C VAL A 263 2.65 16.60 -0.26
N LEU A 264 1.79 15.90 -1.01
CA LEU A 264 0.64 15.24 -0.42
C LEU A 264 1.08 13.99 0.34
N MET A 265 0.56 13.80 1.54
CA MET A 265 0.83 12.62 2.36
C MET A 265 -0.47 12.10 2.97
N PHE A 266 -0.58 10.78 3.04
CA PHE A 266 -1.71 10.12 3.67
C PHE A 266 -1.62 10.24 5.20
N ARG A 267 -2.78 10.49 5.83
CA ARG A 267 -2.96 10.57 7.27
C ARG A 267 -4.24 9.85 7.65
N ARG A 268 -4.15 8.83 8.50
CA ARG A 268 -5.30 7.97 8.78
C ARG A 268 -6.43 8.63 9.58
N TYR A 269 -6.11 9.65 10.38
CA TYR A 269 -7.08 10.25 11.30
C TYR A 269 -7.18 11.76 11.08
N THR A 270 -8.41 12.26 11.15
CA THR A 270 -8.72 13.70 11.13
C THR A 270 -8.22 14.39 12.39
N ILE A 271 -7.87 15.67 12.28
CA ILE A 271 -7.41 16.48 13.41
C ILE A 271 -8.70 16.89 14.14
N ASP A 272 -8.97 16.25 15.27
CA ASP A 272 -9.81 16.84 16.33
C ASP A 272 -8.93 17.53 17.40
N ALA A 273 -7.61 17.46 17.25
CA ALA A 273 -6.64 17.89 18.25
C ALA A 273 -6.08 19.28 17.95
N THR A 274 -6.00 20.11 18.98
CA THR A 274 -5.31 21.41 18.94
C THR A 274 -3.88 21.24 18.41
N PRO A 275 -3.41 22.11 17.49
CA PRO A 275 -2.08 21.96 16.90
C PRO A 275 -1.01 22.05 17.99
N VAL A 276 -0.22 20.98 18.12
CA VAL A 276 0.93 20.93 19.03
C VAL A 276 2.04 21.79 18.43
N ALA A 277 2.30 22.92 19.08
CA ALA A 277 3.36 23.90 18.82
C ALA A 277 3.40 24.47 17.39
N ALA A 278 2.98 25.73 17.25
CA ALA A 278 3.08 26.49 16.00
C ALA A 278 4.56 26.68 15.60
N LEU A 279 5.06 25.82 14.71
CA LEU A 279 6.32 26.07 14.02
C LEU A 279 6.13 27.29 13.13
N VAL A 280 6.98 28.31 13.31
CA VAL A 280 6.97 29.50 12.45
C VAL A 280 7.51 29.10 11.07
N PRO A 281 6.74 29.28 9.98
CA PRO A 281 7.21 28.94 8.65
C PRO A 281 8.25 29.96 8.19
N THR A 282 9.49 29.49 8.02
CA THR A 282 10.58 30.23 7.36
C THR A 282 10.96 29.48 6.08
N ASN A 283 11.59 30.16 5.12
CA ASN A 283 12.00 29.50 3.86
C ASN A 283 12.88 28.27 4.10
N ALA A 284 13.77 28.33 5.11
CA ALA A 284 14.62 27.21 5.49
C ALA A 284 13.82 26.03 6.06
N THR A 285 12.87 26.29 6.97
CA THR A 285 12.05 25.21 7.57
C THR A 285 11.09 24.61 6.55
N VAL A 286 10.51 25.43 5.66
CA VAL A 286 9.62 24.99 4.57
C VAL A 286 10.36 24.06 3.61
N ASN A 287 11.56 24.45 3.16
CA ASN A 287 12.36 23.62 2.26
C ASN A 287 12.80 22.33 2.95
N ALA A 288 13.25 22.39 4.20
CA ALA A 288 13.62 21.21 4.97
C ALA A 288 12.44 20.23 5.15
N LEU A 289 11.25 20.73 5.50
CA LEU A 289 10.04 19.91 5.65
C LEU A 289 9.60 19.31 4.31
N ARG A 290 9.66 20.06 3.22
CA ARG A 290 9.35 19.56 1.87
C ARG A 290 10.29 18.41 1.51
N THR A 291 11.60 18.58 1.69
CA THR A 291 12.59 17.54 1.40
C THR A 291 12.38 16.31 2.29
N LEU A 292 12.14 16.51 3.60
CA LEU A 292 11.83 15.41 4.51
C LEU A 292 10.55 14.66 4.09
N ALA A 293 9.47 15.37 3.77
CA ALA A 293 8.22 14.79 3.32
C ALA A 293 8.40 13.96 2.05
N LEU A 294 9.17 14.44 1.07
CA LEU A 294 9.50 13.68 -0.14
C LEU A 294 10.21 12.36 0.18
N HIS A 295 11.27 12.40 1.00
CA HIS A 295 12.02 11.19 1.32
C HIS A 295 11.21 10.18 2.15
N ILE A 296 10.39 10.67 3.08
CA ILE A 296 9.49 9.82 3.88
C ILE A 296 8.41 9.21 2.99
N SER A 297 7.86 9.96 2.03
CA SER A 297 6.90 9.46 1.03
C SER A 297 7.49 8.32 0.19
N LEU A 298 8.78 8.44 -0.15
CA LEU A 298 9.55 7.40 -0.85
C LEU A 298 10.02 6.25 0.06
N ARG A 299 9.69 6.30 1.36
CA ARG A 299 10.06 5.31 2.39
C ARG A 299 11.58 5.09 2.48
N LEU A 300 12.36 6.16 2.27
CA LEU A 300 13.81 6.12 2.37
C LEU A 300 14.27 6.45 3.80
N PRO A 301 15.33 5.79 4.32
CA PRO A 301 15.97 6.22 5.55
C PRO A 301 16.64 7.59 5.33
N VAL A 302 16.42 8.53 6.25
CA VAL A 302 16.88 9.92 6.11
C VAL A 302 17.84 10.30 7.23
N LEU A 303 19.01 10.84 6.85
CA LEU A 303 19.96 11.46 7.76
C LEU A 303 19.80 12.98 7.76
N LEU A 304 19.46 13.57 8.92
CA LEU A 304 19.25 15.02 9.04
C LEU A 304 20.48 15.74 9.64
N THR A 305 21.25 16.42 8.79
CA THR A 305 22.43 17.21 9.18
C THR A 305 22.11 18.71 9.27
N SER A 306 22.74 19.40 10.23
CA SER A 306 22.58 20.84 10.53
C SER A 306 23.39 21.18 11.79
N PRO A 307 23.77 22.46 12.00
CA PRO A 307 24.47 22.93 13.19
C PRO A 307 23.75 22.57 14.50
N PRO A 308 24.47 22.54 15.65
CA PRO A 308 23.84 22.34 16.94
C PRO A 308 22.76 23.39 17.19
N SER A 309 21.70 23.00 17.91
CA SER A 309 20.56 23.88 18.27
C SER A 309 19.70 24.38 17.10
N SER A 310 19.80 23.80 15.90
CA SER A 310 18.97 24.17 14.73
C SER A 310 17.51 23.65 14.77
N GLY A 311 17.03 23.12 15.90
CA GLY A 311 15.65 22.65 16.02
C GLY A 311 15.29 21.37 15.24
N LYS A 312 16.24 20.48 14.96
CA LYS A 312 16.01 19.20 14.24
C LYS A 312 14.86 18.39 14.82
N THR A 313 14.87 18.19 16.14
CA THR A 313 13.84 17.44 16.86
C THR A 313 12.48 18.12 16.74
N LEU A 314 12.45 19.47 16.72
CA LEU A 314 11.22 20.22 16.56
C LEU A 314 10.61 19.99 15.17
N LEU A 315 11.42 19.96 14.10
CA LEU A 315 10.96 19.62 12.75
C LEU A 315 10.37 18.21 12.67
N LEU A 316 11.04 17.23 13.27
CA LEU A 316 10.57 15.84 13.30
C LEU A 316 9.27 15.69 14.10
N SER A 317 9.20 16.30 15.29
CA SER A 317 8.00 16.30 16.13
C SER A 317 6.81 16.98 15.45
N HIS A 318 7.04 18.08 14.73
CA HIS A 318 6.01 18.78 13.97
C HIS A 318 5.49 17.93 12.79
N LEU A 319 6.38 17.26 12.06
CA LEU A 319 5.99 16.39 10.96
C LEU A 319 5.21 15.16 11.46
N ALA A 320 5.67 14.55 12.56
CA ALA A 320 4.99 13.43 13.22
C ALA A 320 3.58 13.81 13.69
N SER A 321 3.44 14.93 14.41
CA SER A 321 2.12 15.39 14.89
C SER A 321 1.15 15.73 13.76
N THR A 322 1.67 16.22 12.63
CA THR A 322 0.87 16.53 11.44
C THR A 322 0.33 15.26 10.77
N LEU A 323 1.15 14.21 10.66
CA LEU A 323 0.79 12.96 9.99
C LEU A 323 -0.04 12.01 10.87
N HIS A 324 0.25 11.96 12.18
CA HIS A 324 -0.41 11.05 13.12
C HIS A 324 -0.92 11.76 14.38
N PRO A 325 -1.92 12.64 14.25
CA PRO A 325 -2.38 13.50 15.34
C PRO A 325 -2.92 12.75 16.57
N ARG A 326 -3.40 11.52 16.40
CA ARG A 326 -3.98 10.70 17.49
C ARG A 326 -3.00 9.74 18.16
N VAL A 327 -1.80 9.56 17.62
CA VAL A 327 -0.81 8.61 18.17
C VAL A 327 0.11 9.33 19.14
N LYS A 328 -0.06 9.05 20.44
CA LYS A 328 0.86 9.55 21.48
C LYS A 328 2.21 8.84 21.34
N ASN A 329 3.30 9.58 21.57
CA ASN A 329 4.68 9.07 21.51
C ASN A 329 5.05 8.38 20.19
N GLN A 330 4.66 8.97 19.05
CA GLN A 330 5.01 8.40 17.74
C GLN A 330 6.53 8.36 17.48
N LEU A 331 7.27 9.34 17.99
CA LEU A 331 8.72 9.39 17.82
C LEU A 331 9.41 8.62 18.95
N VAL A 332 9.98 7.46 18.61
CA VAL A 332 10.87 6.71 19.51
C VAL A 332 12.29 7.23 19.31
N THR A 333 12.80 7.96 20.28
CA THR A 333 14.16 8.52 20.25
C THR A 333 15.13 7.61 21.00
N ILE A 334 16.12 7.07 20.30
CA ILE A 334 17.21 6.30 20.90
C ILE A 334 18.45 7.19 20.94
N ASN A 335 18.94 7.51 22.14
CA ASN A 335 20.17 8.27 22.30
C ASN A 335 21.38 7.32 22.32
N LEU A 336 22.16 7.31 21.24
CA LEU A 336 23.34 6.43 21.10
C LEU A 336 24.47 6.76 22.07
N ALA A 337 24.47 7.96 22.67
CA ALA A 337 25.48 8.36 23.66
C ALA A 337 25.17 7.83 25.07
N ASP A 338 23.97 7.29 25.29
CA ASP A 338 23.58 6.75 26.59
C ASP A 338 24.14 5.34 26.78
N THR A 339 25.21 5.22 27.56
CA THR A 339 25.87 3.95 27.86
C THR A 339 25.01 3.02 28.72
N SER A 340 23.86 3.47 29.23
CA SER A 340 22.91 2.61 29.94
C SER A 340 21.98 1.82 29.01
N ILE A 341 21.88 2.23 27.74
CA ILE A 341 21.09 1.53 26.71
C ILE A 341 21.98 0.46 26.07
N ASP A 342 21.93 -0.76 26.62
CA ASP A 342 22.51 -1.93 25.97
C ASP A 342 21.70 -2.31 24.72
N ALA A 343 22.36 -2.77 23.66
CA ALA A 343 21.71 -3.26 22.44
C ALA A 343 20.72 -4.40 22.75
N ARG A 344 20.99 -5.19 23.79
CA ARG A 344 20.08 -6.23 24.29
C ARG A 344 18.82 -5.67 24.92
N SER A 345 18.88 -4.46 25.48
CA SER A 345 17.72 -3.78 26.06
C SER A 345 16.75 -3.26 24.98
N LEU A 346 17.23 -2.97 23.77
CA LEU A 346 16.39 -2.51 22.65
C LEU A 346 15.59 -3.64 22.00
N LEU A 347 16.15 -4.86 21.97
CA LEU A 347 15.49 -6.05 21.42
C LEU A 347 14.66 -6.81 22.46
N GLY A 348 14.93 -6.58 23.75
CA GLY A 348 14.33 -7.29 24.88
C GLY A 348 15.18 -8.49 25.34
N SER A 349 15.09 -8.81 26.63
CA SER A 349 15.75 -9.98 27.22
C SER A 349 14.71 -11.03 27.62
N TYR A 350 14.99 -12.28 27.31
CA TYR A 350 14.19 -13.40 27.77
C TYR A 350 14.43 -13.62 29.27
N VAL A 351 13.42 -13.34 30.10
CA VAL A 351 13.51 -13.55 31.55
C VAL A 351 12.97 -14.94 31.87
N HIS A 352 13.85 -15.88 32.22
CA HIS A 352 13.45 -17.15 32.82
C HIS A 352 13.00 -16.89 34.26
N SER A 353 11.73 -17.16 34.59
CA SER A 353 11.31 -17.27 35.99
C SER A 353 11.88 -18.58 36.56
N THR A 354 13.05 -18.51 37.19
CA THR A 354 13.48 -19.62 38.05
C THR A 354 12.51 -19.68 39.22
N GLY A 355 11.68 -20.72 39.25
CA GLY A 355 10.73 -20.98 40.33
C GLY A 355 11.44 -21.11 41.67
N SER A 356 11.58 -20.01 42.39
CA SER A 356 11.73 -20.02 43.84
C SER A 356 10.33 -19.94 44.44
N ARG A 357 9.78 -21.13 44.72
CA ARG A 357 8.63 -21.31 45.60
C ARG A 357 9.09 -20.97 47.03
N ALA A 358 9.22 -19.68 47.33
CA ALA A 358 9.40 -19.20 48.70
C ALA A 358 8.02 -18.89 49.28
N LEU A 359 7.49 -19.84 50.05
CA LEU A 359 6.47 -19.60 51.06
C LEU A 359 7.02 -18.58 52.06
N SER A 360 6.62 -17.31 51.95
CA SER A 360 6.51 -16.45 53.12
C SER A 360 5.38 -15.44 52.94
N ASN A 361 4.51 -15.44 53.94
CA ASN A 361 3.28 -14.69 54.05
C ASN A 361 3.46 -13.18 53.87
N GLY A 362 2.54 -12.54 53.15
CA GLY A 362 2.41 -11.09 53.09
C GLY A 362 1.17 -10.63 52.33
N ARG A 363 0.01 -10.71 52.99
CA ARG A 363 -1.26 -10.12 52.54
C ARG A 363 -1.09 -8.63 52.18
N LYS A 364 -1.61 -8.22 51.02
CA LYS A 364 -2.58 -7.11 50.79
C LYS A 364 -2.63 -6.82 49.28
N ALA A 365 -3.69 -7.26 48.60
CA ALA A 365 -4.94 -6.51 48.37
C ALA A 365 -4.87 -5.73 47.04
N PHE A 366 -5.26 -6.41 45.96
CA PHE A 366 -5.74 -5.77 44.75
C PHE A 366 -7.17 -5.27 45.03
N SER A 367 -7.36 -3.96 45.10
CA SER A 367 -8.66 -3.34 44.93
C SER A 367 -8.81 -2.97 43.45
N TYR A 368 -9.62 -3.76 42.76
CA TYR A 368 -10.30 -3.35 41.54
C TYR A 368 -11.44 -2.40 41.92
N GLU A 369 -11.66 -1.38 41.08
CA GLU A 369 -12.96 -0.84 40.63
C GLU A 369 -12.86 0.68 40.35
N PRO A 370 -13.77 1.26 39.52
CA PRO A 370 -14.49 0.69 38.38
C PRO A 370 -14.17 1.37 37.04
#